data_AF-A0A1F5NTL7-F1
#
_entry.id   AF-A0A1F5NTL7-F1
#
_cell.length_a   1.000
_cell.length_b   1.000
_cell.length_c   1.000
_cell.angle_alpha   90.00
_cell.angle_beta   90.00
_cell.angle_gamma   90.00
#
_symmetry.space_group_name_H-M   'P 1'
#
loop_
_entity.id
_entity.type
_entity.pdbx_description
1 polymer ?
#
loop_
_entity_poly.entity_id
_entity_poly.type
_entity_poly.pdbx_seq_one_letter_code
_entity_poly.pdbx_strand_id
1 'polypeptide(L)'
;MTKLSKNEFYNRKTGIYVEEFWRAVTLLESKDEVRAFFRDILTHTERGMLARRLQIAKLLYLGKEYEEIKKELGVSDGTIGTVSRWLHEAGDGYRIAIERLSSSIKKKKLPKLWERDPAARLLVGSTIYGALQAHKKYKKYRKRKSVSK
;
A
#
# COMPACT_ATOMS: atom_id res chain seq x y z
N MET A 1 5.84 -0.68 -23.62
CA MET A 1 4.38 -0.51 -23.65
C MET A 1 3.86 -1.14 -24.94
N THR A 2 3.12 -2.23 -24.84
CA THR A 2 2.45 -2.87 -25.97
C THR A 2 1.35 -1.95 -26.48
N LYS A 3 1.31 -1.70 -27.78
CA LYS A 3 0.23 -0.92 -28.41
C LYS A 3 -1.00 -1.81 -28.54
N LEU A 4 -1.77 -1.96 -27.47
CA LEU A 4 -3.10 -2.55 -27.54
C LEU A 4 -4.09 -1.48 -27.99
N SER A 5 -4.90 -1.81 -29.00
CA SER A 5 -5.95 -0.93 -29.50
C SER A 5 -7.09 -0.84 -28.48
N LYS A 6 -7.65 0.36 -28.25
CA LYS A 6 -8.80 0.57 -27.34
C LYS A 6 -10.01 -0.33 -27.70
N ASN A 7 -10.15 -0.71 -28.98
CA ASN A 7 -11.23 -1.56 -29.46
C ASN A 7 -11.06 -3.05 -29.12
N GLU A 8 -9.82 -3.50 -28.88
CA GLU A 8 -9.52 -4.91 -28.59
C GLU A 8 -9.93 -5.29 -27.16
N PHE A 9 -9.88 -4.33 -26.23
CA PHE A 9 -10.22 -4.54 -24.82
C PHE A 9 -11.73 -4.74 -24.58
N TYR A 10 -12.58 -4.23 -25.48
CA TYR A 10 -14.05 -4.38 -25.42
C TYR A 10 -14.58 -5.59 -26.18
N ASN A 11 -13.71 -6.42 -26.75
CA ASN A 11 -14.14 -7.67 -27.39
C ASN A 11 -14.49 -8.72 -26.32
N ARG A 12 -15.62 -9.41 -26.48
CA ARG A 12 -16.09 -10.51 -25.61
C ARG A 12 -14.99 -11.55 -25.35
N LYS A 13 -14.11 -11.82 -26.32
CA LYS A 13 -12.97 -12.75 -26.17
C LYS A 13 -11.94 -12.24 -25.15
N THR A 14 -11.64 -10.95 -25.15
CA THR A 14 -10.66 -10.34 -24.24
C THR A 14 -11.14 -10.40 -22.79
N GLY A 15 -12.45 -10.26 -22.56
CA GLY A 15 -13.05 -10.47 -21.24
C GLY A 15 -12.81 -11.89 -20.71
N ILE A 16 -12.97 -12.92 -21.55
CA ILE A 16 -12.73 -14.32 -21.15
C ILE A 16 -11.27 -14.52 -20.74
N TYR A 17 -10.32 -14.02 -21.52
CA TYR A 17 -8.89 -14.18 -21.21
C TYR A 17 -8.49 -13.45 -19.91
N VAL A 18 -9.09 -12.30 -19.63
CA VAL A 18 -8.86 -11.55 -18.39
C VAL A 18 -9.42 -12.30 -17.19
N GLU A 19 -10.62 -12.87 -17.29
CA GLU A 19 -11.21 -13.70 -16.23
C GLU A 19 -10.40 -14.98 -15.96
N GLU A 20 -9.92 -15.65 -17.02
CA GLU A 20 -9.04 -16.81 -16.89
C GLU A 20 -7.73 -16.45 -16.19
N PHE A 21 -7.14 -15.29 -16.52
CA PHE A 21 -5.95 -14.79 -15.82
C PHE A 21 -6.22 -14.55 -14.32
N TRP A 22 -7.32 -13.90 -13.96
CA TRP A 22 -7.66 -13.70 -12.55
C TRP A 22 -7.86 -15.01 -11.82
N ARG A 23 -8.56 -15.96 -12.44
CA ARG A 23 -8.74 -17.30 -11.88
C ARG A 23 -7.40 -18.00 -11.66
N ALA A 24 -6.50 -17.98 -12.63
CA ALA A 24 -5.16 -18.56 -12.50
C ALA A 24 -4.39 -17.95 -11.33
N VAL A 25 -4.42 -16.61 -11.16
CA VAL A 25 -3.76 -15.93 -10.04
C VAL A 25 -4.36 -16.35 -8.69
N THR A 26 -5.67 -16.57 -8.59
CA THR A 26 -6.33 -16.97 -7.34
C THR A 26 -6.07 -18.43 -6.93
N LEU A 27 -5.66 -19.28 -7.87
CA LEU A 27 -5.37 -20.70 -7.62
C LEU A 27 -3.95 -20.95 -7.11
N LEU A 28 -3.09 -19.95 -7.10
CA LEU A 28 -1.72 -20.07 -6.57
C LEU A 28 -1.75 -20.12 -5.05
N GLU A 29 -1.18 -21.17 -4.46
CA GLU A 29 -1.33 -21.46 -3.03
C GLU A 29 -0.18 -20.90 -2.19
N SER A 30 1.00 -20.76 -2.81
CA SER A 30 2.21 -20.34 -2.12
C SER A 30 2.81 -19.05 -2.64
N LYS A 31 3.55 -18.35 -1.77
CA LYS A 31 4.29 -17.14 -2.16
C LYS A 31 5.39 -17.46 -3.18
N ASP A 32 5.86 -18.70 -3.27
CA ASP A 32 6.86 -19.16 -4.23
C ASP A 32 6.23 -19.36 -5.62
N GLU A 33 5.06 -19.98 -5.71
CA GLU A 33 4.29 -20.08 -6.96
C GLU A 33 3.94 -18.70 -7.52
N VAL A 34 3.45 -17.79 -6.68
CA VAL A 34 3.17 -16.40 -7.09
C VAL A 34 4.43 -15.73 -7.61
N ARG A 35 5.60 -15.94 -6.96
CA ARG A 35 6.87 -15.38 -7.44
C ARG A 35 7.28 -15.96 -8.78
N ALA A 36 7.15 -17.27 -8.98
CA ALA A 36 7.48 -17.94 -10.24
C ALA A 36 6.58 -17.44 -11.38
N PHE A 37 5.26 -17.45 -11.19
CA PHE A 37 4.30 -16.99 -12.18
C PHE A 37 4.56 -15.54 -12.64
N PHE A 38 4.71 -14.61 -11.70
CA PHE A 38 5.00 -13.21 -12.05
C PHE A 38 6.43 -13.01 -12.59
N ARG A 39 7.35 -13.94 -12.36
CA ARG A 39 8.68 -13.89 -12.98
C ARG A 39 8.60 -14.25 -14.47
N ASP A 40 7.73 -15.17 -14.82
CA ASP A 40 7.63 -15.72 -16.18
C ASP A 40 6.86 -14.78 -17.12
N ILE A 41 5.83 -14.06 -16.61
CA ILE A 41 5.00 -13.17 -17.44
C ILE A 41 5.46 -11.70 -17.45
N LEU A 42 6.24 -11.26 -16.45
CA LEU A 42 6.69 -9.87 -16.34
C LEU A 42 8.20 -9.78 -16.55
N THR A 43 8.65 -8.65 -17.07
CA THR A 43 10.08 -8.29 -17.05
C THR A 43 10.52 -7.87 -15.65
N HIS A 44 11.85 -7.84 -15.42
CA HIS A 44 12.42 -7.33 -14.17
C HIS A 44 11.95 -5.89 -13.87
N THR A 45 11.95 -5.04 -14.90
CA THR A 45 11.52 -3.63 -14.80
C THR A 45 10.04 -3.52 -14.45
N GLU A 46 9.17 -4.32 -15.07
CA GLU A 46 7.73 -4.30 -14.79
C GLU A 46 7.42 -4.74 -13.36
N ARG A 47 8.07 -5.80 -12.86
CA ARG A 47 7.94 -6.19 -11.45
C ARG A 47 8.34 -5.07 -10.50
N GLY A 48 9.47 -4.41 -10.78
CA GLY A 48 9.92 -3.25 -10.01
C GLY A 48 8.92 -2.09 -10.04
N MET A 49 8.33 -1.79 -11.20
CA MET A 49 7.31 -0.75 -11.35
C MET A 49 6.04 -1.06 -10.55
N LEU A 50 5.52 -2.30 -10.63
CA LEU A 50 4.35 -2.72 -9.85
C LEU A 50 4.62 -2.64 -8.34
N ALA A 51 5.79 -3.09 -7.90
CA ALA A 51 6.20 -3.01 -6.50
C ALA A 51 6.26 -1.56 -6.01
N ARG A 52 6.88 -0.65 -6.77
CA ARG A 52 6.92 0.79 -6.43
C ARG A 52 5.52 1.39 -6.37
N ARG A 53 4.64 1.09 -7.33
CA ARG A 53 3.24 1.59 -7.31
C ARG A 53 2.51 1.19 -6.03
N LEU A 54 2.66 -0.07 -5.59
CA LEU A 54 2.07 -0.52 -4.33
C LEU A 54 2.65 0.24 -3.12
N GLN A 55 3.96 0.50 -3.10
CA GLN A 55 4.57 1.28 -2.01
C GLN A 55 4.11 2.73 -2.00
N ILE A 56 4.03 3.38 -3.17
CA ILE A 56 3.49 4.74 -3.29
C ILE A 56 2.05 4.77 -2.76
N ALA A 57 1.18 3.86 -3.22
CA ALA A 57 -0.21 3.78 -2.76
C ALA A 57 -0.29 3.57 -1.24
N LYS A 58 0.57 2.73 -0.67
CA LYS A 58 0.67 2.53 0.78
C LYS A 58 1.08 3.80 1.52
N LEU A 59 2.10 4.51 1.07
CA LEU A 59 2.56 5.74 1.72
C LEU A 59 1.52 6.85 1.62
N LEU A 60 0.87 7.00 0.46
CA LEU A 60 -0.26 7.92 0.27
C LEU A 60 -1.42 7.58 1.22
N TYR A 61 -1.79 6.29 1.32
CA TYR A 61 -2.82 5.82 2.26
C TYR A 61 -2.47 6.12 3.72
N LEU A 62 -1.18 6.16 4.06
CA LEU A 62 -0.68 6.53 5.40
C LEU A 62 -0.57 8.06 5.63
N GLY A 63 -1.00 8.87 4.65
CA GLY A 63 -0.94 10.33 4.72
C GLY A 63 0.50 10.85 4.75
N LYS A 64 1.34 10.34 3.86
CA LYS A 64 2.69 10.85 3.60
C LYS A 64 2.67 11.92 2.53
N GLU A 65 3.50 12.95 2.71
CA GLU A 65 3.65 14.04 1.74
C GLU A 65 4.46 13.57 0.52
N TYR A 66 4.25 14.19 -0.64
CA TYR A 66 4.90 13.80 -1.90
C TYR A 66 6.43 13.83 -1.81
N GLU A 67 7.00 14.84 -1.14
CA GLU A 67 8.45 14.95 -0.93
C GLU A 67 9.03 13.79 -0.10
N GLU A 68 8.29 13.30 0.89
CA GLU A 68 8.71 12.13 1.67
C GLU A 68 8.73 10.87 0.78
N ILE A 69 7.68 10.69 -0.03
CA ILE A 69 7.53 9.54 -0.94
C ILE A 69 8.62 9.54 -2.00
N LYS A 70 8.91 10.71 -2.58
CA LYS A 70 9.96 10.92 -3.58
C LYS A 70 11.34 10.59 -3.02
N LYS A 71 11.63 11.05 -1.81
CA LYS A 71 12.90 10.76 -1.12
C LYS A 71 13.04 9.28 -0.77
N GLU A 72 11.95 8.63 -0.35
CA GLU A 72 11.97 7.22 0.08
C GLU A 72 12.06 6.24 -1.11
N LEU A 73 11.36 6.53 -2.21
CA LEU A 73 11.21 5.59 -3.33
C LEU A 73 11.97 6.00 -4.60
N GLY A 74 12.54 7.21 -4.65
CA GLY A 74 13.28 7.70 -5.82
C GLY A 74 12.41 7.83 -7.07
N VAL A 75 11.18 8.34 -6.92
CA VAL A 75 10.18 8.45 -8.00
C VAL A 75 9.81 9.90 -8.28
N SER A 76 9.37 10.18 -9.52
CA SER A 76 8.94 11.54 -9.90
C SER A 76 7.55 11.89 -9.36
N ASP A 77 7.28 13.19 -9.24
CA ASP A 77 5.98 13.71 -8.80
C ASP A 77 4.83 13.27 -9.71
N GLY A 78 5.08 13.18 -11.03
CA GLY A 78 4.11 12.64 -11.98
C GLY A 78 3.76 11.17 -11.73
N THR A 79 4.73 10.36 -11.28
CA THR A 79 4.50 8.97 -10.90
C THR A 79 3.62 8.89 -9.65
N ILE A 80 3.92 9.71 -8.64
CA ILE A 80 3.13 9.77 -7.40
C ILE A 80 1.71 10.25 -7.70
N GLY A 81 1.56 11.31 -8.50
CA GLY A 81 0.27 11.85 -8.93
C GLY A 81 -0.59 10.82 -9.68
N THR A 82 0.02 10.02 -10.55
CA THR A 82 -0.70 8.96 -11.26
C THR A 82 -1.24 7.90 -10.30
N VAL A 83 -0.42 7.44 -9.35
CA VAL A 83 -0.86 6.44 -8.36
C VAL A 83 -1.89 7.02 -7.39
N SER A 84 -1.72 8.29 -6.99
CA SER A 84 -2.70 9.02 -6.17
C SER A 84 -4.07 9.04 -6.85
N ARG A 85 -4.11 9.43 -8.13
CA ARG A 85 -5.32 9.39 -8.95
C ARG A 85 -5.97 8.00 -8.96
N TRP A 86 -5.20 6.95 -9.22
CA TRP A 86 -5.73 5.57 -9.21
C TRP A 86 -6.27 5.14 -7.84
N LEU A 87 -5.60 5.54 -6.75
CA LEU A 87 -6.05 5.25 -5.39
C LEU A 87 -7.36 5.98 -5.04
N HIS A 88 -7.61 7.14 -5.64
CA HIS A 88 -8.84 7.89 -5.48
C HIS A 88 -9.98 7.40 -6.39
N GLU A 89 -9.70 7.11 -7.67
CA GLU A 89 -10.71 6.74 -8.68
C GLU A 89 -11.08 5.24 -8.70
N ALA A 90 -10.13 4.34 -8.45
CA ALA A 90 -10.30 2.88 -8.57
C ALA A 90 -9.46 2.12 -7.52
N GLY A 91 -9.40 2.66 -6.31
CA GLY A 91 -8.43 2.26 -5.28
C GLY A 91 -8.81 1.07 -4.39
N ASP A 92 -9.96 0.44 -4.59
CA ASP A 92 -10.47 -0.57 -3.64
C ASP A 92 -9.54 -1.78 -3.50
N GLY A 93 -8.96 -2.24 -4.62
CA GLY A 93 -7.94 -3.29 -4.60
C GLY A 93 -6.67 -2.89 -3.83
N TYR A 94 -6.23 -1.63 -3.96
CA TYR A 94 -5.10 -1.10 -3.19
C TYR A 94 -5.41 -1.10 -1.69
N ARG A 95 -6.59 -0.59 -1.30
CA ARG A 95 -7.01 -0.51 0.11
C ARG A 95 -7.04 -1.90 0.74
N ILE A 96 -7.69 -2.87 0.09
CA ILE A 96 -7.75 -4.27 0.56
C ILE A 96 -6.34 -4.84 0.74
N ALA A 97 -5.47 -4.68 -0.26
CA ALA A 97 -4.11 -5.21 -0.21
C ALA A 97 -3.30 -4.57 0.93
N ILE A 98 -3.36 -3.24 1.08
CA ILE A 98 -2.65 -2.48 2.12
C ILE A 98 -3.13 -2.87 3.52
N GLU A 99 -4.44 -3.03 3.72
CA GLU A 99 -5.05 -3.41 5.00
C GLU A 99 -4.68 -4.84 5.40
N ARG A 100 -4.73 -5.79 4.46
CA ARG A 100 -4.30 -7.18 4.69
C ARG A 100 -2.81 -7.27 5.03
N LEU A 101 -1.97 -6.56 4.27
CA LEU A 101 -0.53 -6.47 4.56
C LEU A 101 -0.29 -5.92 5.97
N SER A 102 -0.99 -4.84 6.36
CA SER A 102 -0.85 -4.23 7.69
C SER A 102 -1.34 -5.15 8.82
N SER A 103 -2.40 -5.91 8.58
CA SER A 103 -2.97 -6.85 9.55
C SER A 103 -2.09 -8.08 9.78
N SER A 104 -1.42 -8.57 8.73
CA SER A 104 -0.44 -9.65 8.86
C SER A 104 0.77 -9.28 9.72
N ILE A 105 1.16 -7.99 9.72
CA ILE A 105 2.27 -7.48 10.53
C ILE A 105 1.90 -7.43 12.03
N LYS A 106 0.64 -7.10 12.37
CA LYS A 106 0.16 -7.05 13.77
C LYS A 106 0.28 -8.39 14.51
N LYS A 107 0.13 -9.53 13.82
CA LYS A 107 0.27 -10.85 14.43
C LYS A 107 1.71 -11.18 14.85
N LYS A 108 2.74 -10.53 14.27
CA LYS A 108 4.13 -10.99 14.40
C LYS A 108 4.98 -10.22 15.41
N LYS A 109 4.80 -8.90 15.60
CA LYS A 109 5.50 -8.11 16.63
C LYS A 109 4.78 -6.79 16.92
N LEU A 110 4.26 -6.60 18.13
CA LEU A 110 4.17 -5.26 18.72
C LEU A 110 4.66 -5.34 20.17
N PRO A 111 5.80 -4.73 20.53
CA PRO A 111 6.16 -4.58 21.93
C PRO A 111 5.05 -3.83 22.66
N LYS A 112 4.58 -4.39 23.78
CA LYS A 112 3.53 -3.85 24.68
C LYS A 112 3.98 -2.56 25.40
N LEU A 113 4.44 -1.57 24.66
CA LEU A 113 4.96 -0.32 25.22
C LEU A 113 3.84 0.69 25.54
N TRP A 114 2.64 0.48 24.97
CA TRP A 114 1.48 1.38 25.02
C TRP A 114 0.43 0.99 26.08
N GLU A 115 0.64 -0.07 26.86
CA GLU A 115 -0.25 -0.46 27.97
C GLU A 115 -0.01 0.35 29.27
N ARG A 116 1.11 1.08 29.36
CA ARG A 116 1.57 1.72 30.62
C ARG A 116 1.15 3.18 30.83
N ASP A 117 0.52 3.84 29.86
CA ASP A 117 0.17 5.27 29.93
C ASP A 117 -1.35 5.51 29.77
N PRO A 118 -2.04 6.01 30.82
CA PRO A 118 -3.48 6.30 30.78
C PRO A 118 -3.90 7.27 29.67
N ALA A 119 -3.05 8.21 29.28
CA ALA A 119 -3.36 9.19 28.22
C ALA A 119 -3.34 8.55 26.81
N ALA A 120 -2.54 7.48 26.63
CA ALA A 120 -2.53 6.72 25.39
C ALA A 120 -3.80 5.87 25.23
N ARG A 121 -4.39 5.39 26.33
CA ARG A 121 -5.65 4.63 26.33
C ARG A 121 -6.84 5.43 25.80
N LEU A 122 -6.93 6.71 26.15
CA LEU A 122 -8.02 7.61 25.73
C LEU A 122 -7.97 7.99 24.25
N LEU A 123 -6.79 7.95 23.62
CA LEU A 123 -6.59 8.37 22.23
C LEU A 123 -6.69 7.22 21.23
N VAL A 124 -6.60 5.97 21.68
CA VAL A 124 -6.76 4.79 20.83
C VAL A 124 -8.25 4.45 20.77
N GLY A 125 -9.03 5.33 20.13
CA GLY A 125 -10.32 4.95 19.57
C GLY A 125 -10.11 3.84 18.54
N SER A 126 -11.06 2.91 18.46
CA SER A 126 -11.05 1.55 17.87
C SER A 126 -10.57 1.35 16.42
N THR A 127 -9.99 2.35 15.76
CA THR A 127 -9.49 2.28 14.38
C THR A 127 -8.02 2.67 14.26
N ILE A 128 -7.31 2.00 13.33
CA ILE A 128 -5.86 2.17 13.09
C ILE A 128 -5.50 3.63 12.76
N TYR A 129 -6.42 4.37 12.15
CA TYR A 129 -6.27 5.80 11.87
C TYR A 129 -6.14 6.62 13.16
N GLY A 130 -6.92 6.30 14.20
CA GLY A 130 -6.83 6.93 15.51
C GLY A 130 -5.48 6.70 16.19
N ALA A 131 -4.96 5.47 16.13
CA ALA A 131 -3.69 5.10 16.75
C ALA A 131 -2.46 5.76 16.07
N LEU A 132 -2.45 5.85 14.74
CA LEU A 132 -1.36 6.50 13.98
C LEU A 132 -1.35 8.02 14.14
N GLN A 133 -2.54 8.65 14.12
CA GLN A 133 -2.66 10.07 14.42
C GLN A 133 -2.28 10.37 15.87
N ALA A 134 -2.69 9.53 16.82
CA ALA A 134 -2.27 9.61 18.21
C ALA A 134 -0.74 9.48 18.34
N HIS A 135 -0.09 8.59 17.59
CA HIS A 135 1.37 8.44 17.63
C HIS A 135 2.13 9.66 17.06
N LYS A 136 1.68 10.23 15.93
CA LYS A 136 2.25 11.48 15.38
C LYS A 136 2.05 12.64 16.38
N LYS A 137 0.86 12.78 16.97
CA LYS A 137 0.54 13.79 18.00
C LYS A 137 1.36 13.59 19.27
N TYR A 138 1.55 12.35 19.70
CA TYR A 138 2.36 11.97 20.87
C TYR A 138 3.85 12.30 20.67
N LYS A 139 4.45 11.99 19.51
CA LYS A 139 5.83 12.40 19.20
C LYS A 139 6.00 13.92 19.26
N LYS A 140 5.01 14.68 18.77
CA LYS A 140 5.01 16.16 18.81
C LYS A 140 4.86 16.69 20.24
N TYR A 141 3.96 16.11 21.05
CA TYR A 141 3.79 16.43 22.47
C TYR A 141 5.08 16.18 23.27
N ARG A 142 5.70 15.01 23.10
CA ARG A 142 6.93 14.64 23.82
C ARG A 142 8.10 15.55 23.48
N LYS A 143 8.24 15.96 22.21
CA LYS A 143 9.23 16.97 21.77
C LYS A 143 9.00 18.35 22.40
N ARG A 144 7.75 18.78 22.59
CA ARG A 144 7.44 20.07 23.25
C ARG A 144 7.78 20.04 24.73
N LYS A 145 7.51 18.92 25.41
CA LYS A 145 7.80 18.76 26.84
C LYS A 145 9.30 18.69 27.15
N SER A 146 10.14 18.26 26.19
CA SER A 146 11.61 18.26 26.33
C SER A 146 12.28 19.60 26.01
N VAL A 147 11.56 20.58 25.44
CA VAL A 147 12.08 21.92 25.09
C VAL A 147 11.66 22.98 26.13
N SER A 148 10.75 22.63 27.05
CA SER A 148 10.24 23.47 28.13
C SER A 148 10.98 23.24 29.47
N LYS A 149 12.16 22.60 29.44
CA LYS A 149 13.00 22.30 30.60
C LYS A 149 14.39 22.87 30.38
#